data_AF-C7GNW6-F1
#
_entry.id   AF-C7GNW6-F1
#
_cell.length_a   1.000
_cell.length_b   1.000
_cell.length_c   1.000
_cell.angle_alpha   90.00
_cell.angle_beta   90.00
_cell.angle_gamma   90.00
#
_symmetry.space_group_name_H-M   'P 1'
#
loop_
_entity.id
_entity.type
_entity.pdbx_description
1 polymer ?
#
loop_
_entity_poly.entity_id
_entity_poly.type
_entity_poly.pdbx_seq_one_letter_code
_entity_poly.pdbx_strand_id
1 'polypeptide(L)'
;MAELNDYSTMIDILLSDMDLETVTTKKVRMALKEVYAIDVESQGKAINKLIRKHLDLVKERPRFERSLEDLLKENATLAIELTKEITVSKRSSGEEKNDSETKGTHVEKKKGTVSKSPISTRKVTLSKSLASLLGEHELTRTEVVRRLWAYIKAHNLQNPNNKKEILCDEKLELILGKSTNMFEMHKILASHMTEPKKISDCPPLIQEVRRKEKPIVSDSEQSDTKGI
;
A
#
# COMPACT_ATOMS: atom_id res chain seq x y z
N MET A 1 29.89 -25.96 -9.84
CA MET A 1 29.04 -25.66 -8.68
C MET A 1 29.46 -24.29 -8.19
N ALA A 2 28.52 -23.39 -7.90
CA ALA A 2 28.89 -22.06 -7.38
C ALA A 2 29.55 -22.25 -6.00
N GLU A 3 30.74 -21.67 -5.84
CA GLU A 3 31.52 -21.83 -4.61
C GLU A 3 30.97 -20.89 -3.53
N LEU A 4 31.16 -21.26 -2.25
CA LEU A 4 30.61 -20.51 -1.12
C LEU A 4 31.05 -19.02 -1.09
N ASN A 5 32.20 -18.74 -1.71
CA ASN A 5 32.76 -17.40 -1.85
C ASN A 5 31.99 -16.52 -2.85
N ASP A 6 31.42 -17.11 -3.91
CA ASP A 6 30.63 -16.37 -4.91
C ASP A 6 29.35 -15.82 -4.28
N TYR A 7 28.73 -16.59 -3.39
CA TYR A 7 27.57 -16.14 -2.61
C TYR A 7 27.91 -15.01 -1.65
N SER A 8 29.10 -14.99 -1.06
CA SER A 8 29.53 -13.91 -0.15
C SER A 8 29.52 -12.55 -0.85
N THR A 9 30.18 -12.47 -2.00
CA THR A 9 30.26 -11.24 -2.80
C THR A 9 28.88 -10.79 -3.28
N MET A 10 28.06 -11.75 -3.75
CA MET A 10 26.72 -11.40 -4.24
C MET A 10 25.79 -10.96 -3.09
N ILE A 11 25.91 -11.54 -1.90
CA ILE A 11 25.16 -11.10 -0.72
C ILE A 11 25.53 -9.65 -0.37
N ASP A 12 26.81 -9.27 -0.39
CA ASP A 12 27.23 -7.89 -0.09
C ASP A 12 26.69 -6.86 -1.09
N ILE A 13 26.70 -7.20 -2.39
CA ILE A 13 26.13 -6.37 -3.44
C ILE A 13 24.63 -6.20 -3.22
N LEU A 14 23.89 -7.30 -3.03
CA LEU A 14 22.45 -7.28 -2.79
C LEU A 14 22.09 -6.50 -1.52
N LEU A 15 22.88 -6.63 -0.44
CA LEU A 15 22.65 -5.90 0.80
C LEU A 15 22.94 -4.40 0.68
N SER A 16 23.74 -3.98 -0.31
CA SER A 16 23.99 -2.56 -0.59
C SER A 16 22.82 -1.90 -1.33
N ASP A 17 22.14 -2.64 -2.22
CA ASP A 17 20.99 -2.15 -2.98
C ASP A 17 19.67 -2.23 -2.20
N MET A 18 19.60 -3.11 -1.20
CA MET A 18 18.40 -3.35 -0.41
C MET A 18 18.32 -2.46 0.83
N ASP A 19 17.09 -2.12 1.22
CA ASP A 19 16.84 -1.41 2.47
C ASP A 19 17.09 -2.32 3.70
N LEU A 20 18.15 -1.98 4.43
CA LEU A 20 18.66 -2.68 5.62
C LEU A 20 17.65 -2.81 6.77
N GLU A 21 16.63 -1.95 6.83
CA GLU A 21 15.60 -2.05 7.88
C GLU A 21 14.55 -3.12 7.57
N THR A 22 14.30 -3.38 6.28
CA THR A 22 13.25 -4.30 5.83
C THR A 22 13.79 -5.62 5.28
N VAL A 23 15.12 -5.76 5.24
CA VAL A 23 15.79 -6.94 4.70
C VAL A 23 15.64 -8.13 5.64
N THR A 24 15.24 -9.27 5.08
CA THR A 24 15.13 -10.54 5.82
C THR A 24 15.91 -11.60 5.07
N THR A 25 16.39 -12.61 5.77
CA THR A 25 17.12 -13.75 5.16
C THR A 25 16.32 -14.40 4.02
N LYS A 26 14.99 -14.42 4.14
CA LYS A 26 14.10 -14.93 3.10
C LYS A 26 14.16 -14.09 1.83
N LYS A 27 14.12 -12.74 1.94
CA LYS A 27 14.20 -11.85 0.78
C LYS A 27 15.55 -11.99 0.06
N VAL A 28 16.66 -12.00 0.81
CA VAL A 28 18.01 -12.16 0.23
C VAL A 28 18.15 -13.51 -0.45
N ARG A 29 17.65 -14.59 0.15
CA ARG A 29 17.65 -15.92 -0.48
C ARG A 29 16.77 -15.99 -1.73
N MET A 30 15.64 -15.28 -1.79
CA MET A 30 14.82 -15.20 -3.01
C MET A 30 15.56 -14.45 -4.12
N ALA A 31 16.21 -13.33 -3.80
CA ALA A 31 17.03 -12.60 -4.76
C ALA A 31 18.20 -13.45 -5.27
N LEU A 32 18.87 -14.23 -4.40
CA LEU A 32 19.91 -15.16 -4.81
C LEU A 32 19.38 -16.28 -5.73
N LYS A 33 18.19 -16.82 -5.46
CA LYS A 33 17.54 -17.81 -6.34
C LYS A 33 17.24 -17.21 -7.72
N GLU A 34 16.87 -15.93 -7.77
CA GLU A 34 16.57 -15.23 -9.02
C GLU A 34 17.84 -14.96 -9.85
N VAL A 35 18.92 -14.49 -9.21
CA VAL A 35 20.19 -14.16 -9.89
C VAL A 35 20.87 -15.40 -10.46
N TYR A 36 20.90 -16.50 -9.70
CA TYR A 36 21.62 -17.72 -10.11
C TYR A 36 20.74 -18.73 -10.87
N ALA A 37 19.42 -18.51 -10.94
CA ALA A 37 18.45 -19.43 -11.54
C ALA A 37 18.58 -20.90 -11.07
N ILE A 38 19.22 -21.13 -9.91
CA ILE A 38 19.51 -22.43 -9.34
C ILE A 38 18.86 -22.48 -7.97
N ASP A 39 18.30 -23.64 -7.61
CA ASP A 39 17.65 -23.81 -6.32
C ASP A 39 18.69 -23.82 -5.18
N VAL A 40 18.76 -22.68 -4.48
CA VAL A 40 19.65 -22.41 -3.34
C VAL A 40 19.26 -23.21 -2.08
N GLU A 41 18.26 -24.09 -2.16
CA GLU A 41 17.68 -24.80 -1.01
C GLU A 41 18.65 -25.81 -0.37
N SER A 42 19.49 -26.48 -1.17
CA SER A 42 20.47 -27.46 -0.71
C SER A 42 21.47 -26.88 0.31
N GLN A 43 21.89 -25.62 0.12
CA GLN A 43 22.83 -24.92 1.00
C GLN A 43 22.17 -23.84 1.87
N GLY A 44 20.83 -23.87 2.01
CA GLY A 44 20.07 -22.80 2.68
C GLY A 44 20.53 -22.50 4.11
N LYS A 45 21.02 -23.49 4.88
CA LYS A 45 21.57 -23.27 6.23
C LYS A 45 22.88 -22.48 6.22
N ALA A 46 23.80 -22.84 5.31
CA ALA A 46 25.09 -22.16 5.17
C ALA A 46 24.90 -20.72 4.69
N ILE A 47 24.00 -20.52 3.73
CA ILE A 47 23.68 -19.22 3.15
C ILE A 47 22.95 -18.33 4.15
N ASN A 48 22.00 -18.87 4.93
CA ASN A 48 21.38 -18.10 6.01
C ASN A 48 22.39 -17.64 7.06
N LYS A 49 23.41 -18.47 7.36
CA LYS A 49 24.49 -18.10 8.28
C LYS A 49 25.35 -16.97 7.70
N LEU A 50 25.68 -17.04 6.41
CA LEU A 50 26.40 -15.98 5.69
C LEU A 50 25.59 -14.68 5.68
N ILE A 51 24.32 -14.72 5.26
CA ILE A 51 23.46 -13.52 5.20
C ILE A 51 23.39 -12.83 6.57
N ARG A 52 23.22 -13.57 7.67
CA ARG A 52 23.19 -13.00 9.02
C ARG A 52 24.52 -12.32 9.37
N LYS A 53 25.65 -13.00 9.12
CA LYS A 53 26.98 -12.44 9.36
C LYS A 53 27.20 -11.15 8.58
N HIS A 54 26.83 -11.12 7.30
CA HIS A 54 26.96 -9.92 6.46
C HIS A 54 26.01 -8.80 6.90
N LEU A 55 24.77 -9.12 7.29
CA LEU A 55 23.84 -8.13 7.86
C LEU A 55 24.38 -7.49 9.14
N ASP A 56 24.97 -8.28 10.03
CA ASP A 56 25.58 -7.77 11.26
C ASP A 56 26.80 -6.89 10.92
N LEU A 57 27.66 -7.31 9.97
CA LEU A 57 28.80 -6.52 9.51
C LEU A 57 28.40 -5.19 8.86
N VAL A 58 27.32 -5.15 8.08
CA VAL A 58 26.85 -3.92 7.43
C VAL A 58 26.21 -2.97 8.45
N LYS A 59 25.61 -3.49 9.54
CA LYS A 59 25.11 -2.67 10.64
C LYS A 59 26.23 -2.06 11.49
N GLU A 60 27.29 -2.83 11.73
CA GLU A 60 28.45 -2.38 12.50
C GLU A 60 29.38 -1.46 11.69
N ARG A 61 29.28 -1.47 10.35
CA ARG A 61 29.93 -0.44 9.53
C ARG A 61 29.18 0.87 9.75
N PRO A 62 29.79 1.91 10.36
CA PRO A 62 29.17 3.22 10.37
C PRO A 62 28.99 3.60 8.90
N ARG A 63 27.72 3.77 8.47
CA ARG A 63 27.46 4.48 7.23
C ARG A 63 28.17 5.81 7.42
N PHE A 64 29.24 6.03 6.67
CA PHE A 64 29.82 7.35 6.55
C PHE A 64 28.73 8.19 5.90
N GLU A 65 27.92 8.86 6.72
CA GLU A 65 27.02 9.90 6.27
C GLU A 65 27.92 10.93 5.61
N ARG A 66 28.05 10.85 4.28
CA ARG A 66 28.68 11.95 3.54
C ARG A 66 27.85 13.17 3.88
N SER A 67 28.49 14.15 4.51
CA SER A 67 27.84 15.42 4.79
C SER A 67 27.31 15.97 3.46
N LEU A 68 26.14 16.61 3.49
CA LEU A 68 25.61 17.33 2.34
C LEU A 68 26.67 18.30 1.76
N GLU A 69 27.53 18.82 2.62
CA GLU A 69 28.65 19.68 2.27
C GLU A 69 29.73 18.96 1.43
N ASP A 70 30.03 17.70 1.75
CA ASP A 70 31.04 16.92 1.02
C ASP A 70 30.55 16.55 -0.38
N LEU A 71 29.26 16.21 -0.49
CA LEU A 71 28.57 15.98 -1.77
C LEU A 71 28.55 17.25 -2.63
N LEU A 72 28.30 18.42 -2.04
CA LEU A 72 28.32 19.70 -2.75
C LEU A 72 29.73 20.05 -3.24
N LYS A 73 30.76 19.82 -2.41
CA LYS A 73 32.17 20.01 -2.81
C LYS A 73 32.55 19.08 -3.96
N GLU A 74 32.20 17.81 -3.87
CA GLU A 74 32.48 16.80 -4.92
C GLU A 74 31.80 17.20 -6.25
N ASN A 75 30.51 17.52 -6.22
CA ASN A 75 29.78 17.98 -7.40
C ASN A 75 30.37 19.28 -7.98
N ALA A 76 30.78 20.23 -7.14
CA ALA A 76 31.45 21.46 -7.60
C ALA A 76 32.80 21.16 -8.26
N THR A 77 33.60 20.26 -7.70
CA THR A 77 34.87 19.85 -8.30
C THR A 77 34.68 19.15 -9.64
N LEU A 78 33.71 18.24 -9.73
CA LEU A 78 33.37 17.54 -10.98
C LEU A 78 32.83 18.51 -12.03
N ALA A 79 32.01 19.50 -11.65
CA ALA A 79 31.54 20.52 -12.57
C ALA A 79 32.69 21.38 -13.11
N ILE A 80 33.65 21.74 -12.26
CA ILE A 80 34.86 22.45 -12.67
C ILE A 80 35.69 21.58 -13.63
N GLU A 81 35.86 20.30 -13.32
CA GLU A 81 36.65 19.38 -14.16
C GLU A 81 35.99 19.15 -15.51
N LEU A 82 34.68 18.91 -15.56
CA LEU A 82 33.90 18.82 -16.79
C LEU A 82 33.99 20.12 -17.60
N THR A 83 33.95 21.28 -16.95
CA THR A 83 34.09 22.57 -17.64
C THR A 83 35.51 22.74 -18.20
N LYS A 84 36.54 22.30 -17.47
CA LYS A 84 37.92 22.27 -17.98
C LYS A 84 38.04 21.31 -19.16
N GLU A 85 37.45 20.13 -19.09
CA GLU A 85 37.47 19.14 -20.17
C GLU A 85 36.73 19.67 -21.41
N ILE A 86 35.54 20.26 -21.25
CA ILE A 86 34.79 20.91 -22.32
C ILE A 86 35.56 22.11 -22.90
N THR A 87 36.21 22.92 -22.08
CA THR A 87 37.00 24.08 -22.57
C THR A 87 38.33 23.67 -23.22
N VAL A 88 38.93 22.55 -22.79
CA VAL A 88 40.09 21.93 -23.45
C VAL A 88 39.67 21.33 -24.80
N SER A 89 38.53 20.63 -24.87
CA SER A 89 37.96 20.14 -26.13
C SER A 89 37.50 21.27 -27.07
N LYS A 90 37.05 22.42 -26.52
CA LYS A 90 36.66 23.60 -27.31
C LYS A 90 37.85 24.46 -27.74
N ARG A 91 39.02 24.37 -27.08
CA ARG A 91 40.26 25.00 -27.57
C ARG A 91 40.87 24.29 -28.78
N SER A 92 40.40 23.08 -29.11
CA SER A 92 40.69 22.41 -30.39
C SER A 92 39.68 22.70 -31.51
N SER A 93 38.62 23.48 -31.26
CA SER A 93 37.65 23.90 -32.31
C SER A 93 37.17 25.34 -32.04
N GLY A 94 37.72 26.31 -32.77
CA GLY A 94 37.54 27.75 -32.54
C GLY A 94 36.10 28.27 -32.61
N GLU A 95 35.91 29.40 -31.90
CA GLU A 95 34.84 30.44 -31.98
C GLU A 95 33.38 29.96 -31.77
N GLU A 96 32.44 30.70 -31.16
CA GLU A 96 32.26 32.13 -30.97
C GLU A 96 31.27 32.41 -29.81
N LYS A 97 31.19 33.67 -29.38
CA LYS A 97 30.24 34.21 -28.40
C LYS A 97 28.80 34.19 -28.94
N ASN A 98 27.80 34.03 -28.07
CA ASN A 98 26.63 34.92 -28.09
C ASN A 98 25.79 34.83 -26.81
N ASP A 99 25.54 36.02 -26.29
CA ASP A 99 24.56 36.40 -25.29
C ASP A 99 23.15 36.32 -25.91
N SER A 100 22.19 35.74 -25.20
CA SER A 100 20.76 36.03 -25.40
C SER A 100 19.92 35.49 -24.24
N GLU A 101 19.48 36.41 -23.38
CA GLU A 101 18.24 36.27 -22.64
C GLU A 101 17.06 36.05 -23.61
N THR A 102 16.15 35.12 -23.30
CA THR A 102 14.70 35.38 -23.35
C THR A 102 13.86 34.25 -22.73
N LYS A 103 13.04 34.67 -21.76
CA LYS A 103 11.65 34.28 -21.49
C LYS A 103 11.24 32.80 -21.72
N GLY A 104 11.06 32.14 -20.58
CA GLY A 104 9.81 31.53 -20.13
C GLY A 104 9.04 30.63 -21.09
N THR A 105 8.93 29.34 -20.76
CA THR A 105 7.61 28.70 -20.73
C THR A 105 7.63 27.47 -19.84
N HIS A 106 6.64 27.45 -18.95
CA HIS A 106 6.04 26.31 -18.28
C HIS A 106 6.11 25.01 -19.08
N VAL A 107 6.78 23.98 -18.53
CA VAL A 107 6.62 22.58 -18.96
C VAL A 107 6.12 21.77 -17.78
N GLU A 108 4.81 21.91 -17.56
CA GLU A 108 3.88 20.79 -17.63
C GLU A 108 4.45 19.44 -17.15
N LYS A 109 4.17 19.11 -15.88
CA LYS A 109 4.21 17.73 -15.40
C LYS A 109 3.28 16.90 -16.29
N LYS A 110 3.89 16.20 -17.24
CA LYS A 110 3.23 15.23 -18.09
C LYS A 110 2.48 14.22 -17.23
N LYS A 111 1.17 14.30 -17.34
CA LYS A 111 0.18 13.33 -16.87
C LYS A 111 0.42 12.03 -17.65
N GLY A 112 1.20 11.14 -17.05
CA GLY A 112 1.44 9.80 -17.55
C GLY A 112 0.57 8.79 -16.82
N THR A 113 -0.36 8.19 -17.56
CA THR A 113 -1.21 7.05 -17.20
C THR A 113 -2.38 7.38 -16.26
N VAL A 114 -3.55 6.85 -16.61
CA VAL A 114 -4.73 6.81 -15.75
C VAL A 114 -4.34 5.99 -14.52
N SER A 115 -3.75 6.65 -13.52
CA SER A 115 -3.51 6.03 -12.22
C SER A 115 -4.88 5.75 -11.65
N LYS A 116 -5.32 4.49 -11.74
CA LYS A 116 -6.40 3.98 -10.90
C LYS A 116 -6.05 4.48 -9.49
N SER A 117 -6.84 5.41 -8.94
CA SER A 117 -6.57 5.93 -7.59
C SER A 117 -6.31 4.74 -6.68
N PRO A 118 -5.23 4.80 -5.86
CA PRO A 118 -4.80 3.66 -5.07
C PRO A 118 -6.01 3.10 -4.34
N ILE A 119 -6.16 1.77 -4.32
CA ILE A 119 -7.34 1.13 -3.72
C ILE A 119 -7.57 1.59 -2.27
N SER A 120 -6.50 2.03 -1.59
CA SER A 120 -6.55 2.59 -0.25
C SER A 120 -7.28 3.94 -0.11
N THR A 121 -7.45 4.72 -1.18
CA THR A 121 -8.15 6.01 -1.14
C THR A 121 -9.59 5.92 -1.65
N ARG A 122 -10.03 4.75 -2.15
CA ARG A 122 -11.40 4.58 -2.60
C ARG A 122 -12.33 4.43 -1.40
N LYS A 123 -13.35 5.29 -1.32
CA LYS A 123 -14.45 5.13 -0.38
C LYS A 123 -15.34 3.99 -0.88
N VAL A 124 -15.71 3.11 0.04
CA VAL A 124 -16.64 2.00 -0.19
C VAL A 124 -17.86 2.19 0.68
N THR A 125 -19.02 1.83 0.14
CA THR A 125 -20.26 1.84 0.91
C THR A 125 -20.32 0.56 1.75
N LEU A 126 -20.60 0.72 3.05
CA LEU A 126 -20.66 -0.39 4.00
C LEU A 126 -22.06 -0.97 4.09
N SER A 127 -22.16 -2.27 4.37
CA SER A 127 -23.44 -2.90 4.71
C SER A 127 -24.06 -2.29 5.98
N LYS A 128 -25.39 -2.38 6.10
CA LYS A 128 -26.13 -1.85 7.27
C LYS A 128 -25.61 -2.38 8.61
N SER A 129 -25.22 -3.64 8.67
CA SER A 129 -24.65 -4.27 9.88
C SER A 129 -23.29 -3.68 10.25
N LEU A 130 -22.40 -3.53 9.27
CA LEU A 130 -21.05 -2.98 9.47
C LEU A 130 -21.09 -1.46 9.77
N ALA A 131 -22.01 -0.73 9.13
CA ALA A 131 -22.25 0.68 9.40
C ALA A 131 -22.79 0.93 10.81
N SER A 132 -23.66 0.04 11.33
CA SER A 132 -24.17 0.12 12.71
C SER A 132 -23.05 0.00 13.75
N LEU A 133 -22.07 -0.88 13.50
CA LEU A 133 -20.92 -1.05 14.40
C LEU A 133 -19.97 0.14 14.35
N LEU A 134 -19.71 0.68 13.15
CA LEU A 134 -18.70 1.73 12.94
C LEU A 134 -19.25 3.16 13.03
N GLY A 135 -20.58 3.33 13.02
CA GLY A 135 -21.27 4.62 13.04
C GLY A 135 -21.20 5.42 11.74
N GLU A 136 -20.66 4.85 10.65
CA GLU A 136 -20.47 5.52 9.37
C GLU A 136 -20.91 4.63 8.21
N HIS A 137 -21.47 5.23 7.17
CA HIS A 137 -21.97 4.52 5.99
C HIS A 137 -20.93 4.39 4.86
N GLU A 138 -19.94 5.29 4.82
CA GLU A 138 -18.92 5.34 3.77
C GLU A 138 -17.53 5.54 4.35
N LEU A 139 -16.66 4.55 4.18
CA LEU A 139 -15.29 4.58 4.67
C LEU A 139 -14.34 3.99 3.63
N THR A 140 -13.04 4.26 3.77
CA THR A 140 -12.04 3.52 2.99
C THR A 140 -11.89 2.11 3.57
N ARG A 141 -11.53 1.15 2.72
CA ARG A 141 -11.30 -0.24 3.17
C ARG A 141 -10.26 -0.32 4.29
N THR A 142 -9.22 0.51 4.21
CA THR A 142 -8.16 0.58 5.24
C THR A 142 -8.71 1.08 6.57
N GLU A 143 -9.57 2.10 6.56
CA GLU A 143 -10.14 2.66 7.79
C GLU A 143 -11.11 1.69 8.47
N VAL A 144 -11.91 0.95 7.68
CA VAL A 144 -12.79 -0.11 8.20
C VAL A 144 -11.98 -1.17 8.95
N VAL A 145 -10.92 -1.68 8.32
CA VAL A 145 -10.04 -2.68 8.93
C VAL A 145 -9.39 -2.13 10.20
N ARG A 146 -8.92 -0.87 10.18
CA ARG A 146 -8.28 -0.22 11.33
C ARG A 146 -9.23 -0.12 12.53
N ARG A 147 -10.46 0.37 12.30
CA ARG A 147 -11.47 0.52 13.36
C ARG A 147 -11.93 -0.82 13.91
N LEU A 148 -12.10 -1.82 13.04
CA LEU A 148 -12.46 -3.17 13.46
C LEU A 148 -11.38 -3.79 14.36
N TRP A 149 -10.11 -3.64 14.00
CA TRP A 149 -8.99 -4.09 14.85
C TRP A 149 -8.90 -3.32 16.16
N ALA A 150 -9.20 -2.02 16.17
CA ALA A 150 -9.26 -1.24 17.40
C ALA A 150 -10.35 -1.78 18.34
N TYR A 151 -11.53 -2.11 17.79
CA TYR A 151 -12.62 -2.74 18.55
C TYR A 151 -12.23 -4.11 19.11
N ILE A 152 -11.69 -5.00 18.27
CA ILE A 152 -11.23 -6.34 18.68
C ILE A 152 -10.22 -6.26 19.84
N LYS A 153 -9.28 -5.32 19.77
CA LYS A 153 -8.28 -5.12 20.83
C LYS A 153 -8.89 -4.50 22.09
N ALA A 154 -9.77 -3.51 21.96
CA ALA A 154 -10.43 -2.87 23.10
C ALA A 154 -11.28 -3.86 23.91
N HIS A 155 -11.92 -4.82 23.23
CA HIS A 155 -12.76 -5.85 23.84
C HIS A 155 -12.01 -7.16 24.17
N ASN A 156 -10.68 -7.20 23.98
CA ASN A 156 -9.85 -8.39 24.22
C ASN A 156 -10.37 -9.68 23.55
N LEU A 157 -10.91 -9.54 22.34
CA LEU A 157 -11.57 -10.63 21.59
C LEU A 157 -10.59 -11.59 20.89
N GLN A 158 -9.29 -11.49 21.20
CA GLN A 158 -8.28 -12.41 20.66
C GLN A 158 -8.15 -13.64 21.56
N ASN A 159 -8.10 -14.82 20.95
CA ASN A 159 -7.87 -16.04 21.72
C ASN A 159 -6.45 -16.02 22.34
N PRO A 160 -6.29 -16.13 23.67
CA PRO A 160 -4.99 -16.08 24.34
C PRO A 160 -4.07 -17.24 23.91
N ASN A 161 -4.64 -18.38 23.55
CA ASN A 161 -3.88 -19.56 23.10
C ASN A 161 -3.52 -19.48 21.61
N ASN A 162 -4.33 -18.79 20.81
CA ASN A 162 -4.12 -18.66 19.37
C ASN A 162 -4.41 -17.23 18.90
N LYS A 163 -3.37 -16.39 18.87
CA LYS A 163 -3.46 -14.96 18.48
C LYS A 163 -3.96 -14.69 17.05
N LYS A 164 -4.16 -15.73 16.24
CA LYS A 164 -4.69 -15.63 14.87
C LYS A 164 -6.21 -15.78 14.81
N GLU A 165 -6.81 -16.27 15.88
CA GLU A 165 -8.24 -16.52 16.00
C GLU A 165 -8.89 -15.38 16.80
N ILE A 166 -9.95 -14.83 16.22
CA ILE A 166 -10.76 -13.77 16.80
C ILE A 166 -12.08 -14.41 17.24
N LEU A 167 -12.39 -14.29 18.53
CA LEU A 167 -13.65 -14.73 19.13
C LEU A 167 -14.62 -13.56 19.03
N CYS A 168 -15.59 -13.64 18.12
CA CYS A 168 -16.51 -12.54 17.88
C CYS A 168 -17.51 -12.40 19.03
N ASP A 169 -17.81 -11.16 19.41
CA ASP A 169 -18.92 -10.85 20.30
C ASP A 169 -20.26 -10.86 19.52
N GLU A 170 -21.39 -10.66 20.20
CA GLU A 170 -22.72 -10.70 19.58
C GLU A 170 -22.86 -9.73 18.39
N LYS A 171 -22.17 -8.57 18.45
CA LYS A 171 -22.22 -7.55 17.38
C LYS A 171 -21.37 -7.94 16.19
N LEU A 172 -20.17 -8.47 16.42
CA LEU A 172 -19.28 -8.96 15.36
C LEU A 172 -19.78 -10.28 14.78
N GLU A 173 -20.45 -11.13 15.56
CA GLU A 173 -20.98 -12.41 15.11
C GLU A 173 -21.99 -12.21 13.97
N LEU A 174 -22.80 -11.16 14.02
CA LEU A 174 -23.73 -10.80 12.95
C LEU A 174 -23.06 -10.43 11.61
N ILE A 175 -21.76 -10.10 11.63
CA ILE A 175 -21.01 -9.65 10.45
C ILE A 175 -20.00 -10.71 10.02
N LEU A 176 -19.23 -11.26 10.95
CA LEU A 176 -18.09 -12.14 10.71
C LEU A 176 -18.38 -13.61 11.07
N GLY A 177 -19.43 -13.88 11.85
CA GLY A 177 -19.71 -15.20 12.43
C GLY A 177 -19.02 -15.43 13.79
N LYS A 178 -19.18 -16.63 14.35
CA LYS A 178 -18.78 -16.98 15.73
C LYS A 178 -17.29 -16.87 16.02
N SER A 179 -16.48 -17.38 15.11
CA SER A 179 -15.02 -17.40 15.22
C SER A 179 -14.45 -17.16 13.84
N THR A 180 -13.48 -16.26 13.74
CA THR A 180 -12.93 -15.86 12.44
C THR A 180 -11.42 -15.77 12.51
N ASN A 181 -10.75 -16.27 11.47
CA ASN A 181 -9.31 -16.06 11.29
C ASN A 181 -9.05 -14.68 10.65
N MET A 182 -7.91 -14.06 10.94
CA MET A 182 -7.48 -12.80 10.31
C MET A 182 -7.64 -12.76 8.78
N PHE A 183 -7.38 -13.88 8.09
CA PHE A 183 -7.56 -13.97 6.63
C PHE A 183 -9.03 -14.05 6.20
N GLU A 184 -9.84 -14.79 6.95
CA GLU A 184 -11.28 -14.94 6.68
C GLU A 184 -12.01 -13.62 6.90
N MET A 185 -11.61 -12.86 7.93
CA MET A 185 -12.14 -11.53 8.19
C MET A 185 -12.01 -10.63 6.96
N HIS A 186 -10.83 -10.58 6.33
CA HIS A 186 -10.63 -9.78 5.12
C HIS A 186 -11.48 -10.23 3.93
N LYS A 187 -11.75 -11.53 3.83
CA LYS A 187 -12.61 -12.11 2.79
C LYS A 187 -14.08 -11.75 3.02
N ILE A 188 -14.57 -11.90 4.25
CA ILE A 188 -15.94 -11.56 4.63
C ILE A 188 -16.19 -10.06 4.46
N LEU A 189 -15.25 -9.22 4.89
CA LEU A 189 -15.32 -7.77 4.71
C LEU A 189 -15.45 -7.36 3.24
N ALA A 190 -14.78 -8.07 2.32
CA ALA A 190 -14.92 -7.78 0.89
C ALA A 190 -16.36 -7.97 0.39
N SER A 191 -17.11 -8.93 0.95
CA SER A 191 -18.53 -9.15 0.63
C SER A 191 -19.46 -8.08 1.22
N HIS A 192 -19.05 -7.42 2.30
CA HIS A 192 -19.80 -6.35 2.97
C HIS A 192 -19.43 -4.94 2.49
N MET A 193 -18.53 -4.84 1.51
CA MET A 193 -18.08 -3.58 0.90
C MET A 193 -18.52 -3.54 -0.55
N THR A 194 -19.35 -2.55 -0.90
CA THR A 194 -19.69 -2.30 -2.30
C THR A 194 -18.90 -1.08 -2.78
N GLU A 195 -18.13 -1.24 -3.85
CA GLU A 195 -17.51 -0.08 -4.51
C GLU A 195 -18.62 0.76 -5.16
N PRO A 196 -18.58 2.10 -5.05
CA PRO A 196 -19.52 2.95 -5.78
C PRO A 196 -19.29 2.70 -7.27
N LYS A 197 -20.25 2.01 -7.91
CA LYS A 197 -20.22 1.77 -9.35
C LYS A 197 -20.13 3.12 -10.05
N LYS A 198 -19.13 3.28 -10.93
CA LYS A 198 -19.16 4.39 -11.89
C LYS A 198 -20.47 4.26 -12.68
N ILE A 199 -21.15 5.38 -12.90
CA ILE A 199 -22.46 5.48 -13.58
C ILE A 199 -22.39 5.06 -15.08
N SER A 200 -21.37 4.31 -15.52
CA SER A 200 -21.22 3.88 -16.92
C SER A 200 -21.96 2.58 -17.27
N ASP A 201 -22.51 1.86 -16.30
CA ASP A 201 -23.32 0.65 -16.55
C ASP A 201 -24.68 0.74 -15.85
N CYS A 202 -25.52 1.66 -16.30
CA CYS A 202 -26.96 1.61 -16.05
C CYS A 202 -27.69 1.33 -17.37
N PRO A 203 -28.36 0.17 -17.53
CA PRO A 203 -29.50 0.08 -18.42
C PRO A 203 -30.58 1.05 -17.91
N PRO A 204 -31.18 1.89 -18.74
CA PRO A 204 -32.16 2.86 -18.29
C PRO A 204 -33.50 2.13 -18.10
N LEU A 205 -34.01 2.06 -16.87
CA LEU A 205 -35.46 1.93 -16.67
C LEU A 205 -35.94 2.85 -15.53
N ILE A 206 -36.35 4.03 -15.99
CA ILE A 206 -37.59 4.72 -15.66
C ILE A 206 -37.77 5.18 -14.20
N GLN A 207 -37.47 6.47 -14.07
CA GLN A 207 -38.16 7.47 -13.26
C GLN A 207 -39.68 7.27 -13.23
N GLU A 208 -40.19 6.58 -12.21
CA GLU A 208 -41.59 6.71 -11.78
C GLU A 208 -41.60 7.19 -10.32
N VAL A 209 -41.06 8.40 -10.13
CA VAL A 209 -41.46 9.21 -8.98
C VAL A 209 -42.87 9.70 -9.30
N ARG A 210 -43.80 9.53 -8.33
CA ARG A 210 -45.00 10.37 -8.09
C ARG A 210 -46.34 9.63 -8.24
N ARG A 211 -46.74 8.96 -7.14
CA ARG A 211 -48.11 8.73 -6.59
C ARG A 211 -48.00 7.39 -5.86
N LYS A 212 -47.94 7.29 -4.54
CA LYS A 212 -48.86 7.86 -3.56
C LYS A 212 -48.15 7.91 -2.19
N GLU A 213 -47.94 9.10 -1.65
CA GLU A 213 -48.02 9.29 -0.20
C GLU A 213 -49.22 10.17 0.09
N LYS A 214 -50.05 9.72 1.03
CA LYS A 214 -50.72 10.45 2.13
C LYS A 214 -51.90 9.60 2.63
N PRO A 215 -52.32 9.73 3.89
CA PRO A 215 -51.52 9.80 5.12
C PRO A 215 -52.13 8.92 6.25
N ILE A 216 -51.46 8.94 7.40
CA ILE A 216 -51.79 8.35 8.71
C ILE A 216 -53.09 8.97 9.27
N VAL A 217 -53.94 8.18 9.97
CA VAL A 217 -54.40 8.38 11.38
C VAL A 217 -55.70 7.58 11.67
N SER A 218 -55.68 6.97 12.86
CA SER A 218 -56.63 6.17 13.62
C SER A 218 -57.95 6.87 14.01
N ASP A 219 -59.04 6.11 14.14
CA ASP A 219 -59.99 6.06 15.29
C ASP A 219 -61.19 5.17 14.89
N SER A 220 -61.49 4.09 15.63
CA SER A 220 -62.35 4.02 16.84
C SER A 220 -63.86 4.12 16.52
N GLU A 221 -64.59 3.07 16.95
CA GLU A 221 -66.05 3.03 17.21
C GLU A 221 -66.98 3.04 15.98
N GLN A 222 -68.20 2.50 15.97
CA GLN A 222 -68.97 1.56 16.78
C GLN A 222 -70.12 1.10 15.84
N SER A 223 -70.82 0.04 16.26
CA SER A 223 -72.16 -0.38 15.81
C SER A 223 -73.04 0.70 15.15
N ASP A 224 -73.74 0.38 14.06
CA ASP A 224 -75.20 0.18 14.17
C ASP A 224 -75.89 -0.34 12.90
N THR A 225 -77.08 -0.84 13.17
CA THR A 225 -78.04 -1.62 12.38
C THR A 225 -78.97 -0.78 11.47
N LYS A 226 -79.77 -1.48 10.65
CA LYS A 226 -80.89 -1.04 9.76
C LYS A 226 -80.48 -0.49 8.39
N GLY A 227 -81.15 -0.79 7.29
CA GLY A 227 -82.41 -1.50 7.07
C GLY A 227 -83.04 -1.02 5.76
N ILE A 228 -83.81 -1.93 5.14
CA ILE A 228 -84.79 -1.75 4.06
C ILE A 228 -84.19 -1.66 2.65
#